data_AF-A0A285U9S3-F1
#
_entry.id   AF-A0A285U9S3-F1
#
_cell.length_a   1.000
_cell.length_b   1.000
_cell.length_c   1.000
_cell.angle_alpha   90.00
_cell.angle_beta   90.00
_cell.angle_gamma   90.00
#
_symmetry.space_group_name_H-M   'P 1'
#
loop_
_entity.id
_entity.type
_entity.pdbx_description
1 polymer ?
#
loop_
_entity_poly.entity_id
_entity_poly.type
_entity_poly.pdbx_seq_one_letter_code
_entity_poly.pdbx_strand_id
1 'polypeptide(L)'
;MRTIYTILGFIAVMHVVGLLVDAVGKAHLGLTPSESAGSSVPTPSNTAIHDALFACMPAFDPAARGSRETAEVVAVLYSKTLEVRQQTADKSDQKAKMREWTKANLPVHLRPLPDDLKKTVVANLHTLAKSNAMECIAGRTR
;
A
#
# COMPACT_ATOMS: atom_id res chain seq x y z
N MET A 1 -1.06 -28.54 7.07
CA MET A 1 -1.68 -27.65 6.07
C MET A 1 -1.23 -26.19 6.25
N ARG A 2 0.08 -25.88 6.18
CA ARG A 2 0.61 -24.49 6.36
C ARG A 2 1.08 -23.83 5.07
N THR A 3 1.40 -24.60 4.03
CA THR A 3 2.09 -24.12 2.82
C THR A 3 1.17 -23.53 1.75
N ILE A 4 -0.11 -23.93 1.72
CA ILE A 4 -1.08 -23.47 0.69
C ILE A 4 -1.60 -22.05 1.00
N TYR A 5 -1.76 -21.72 2.29
CA TYR A 5 -2.23 -20.40 2.72
C TYR A 5 -1.21 -19.29 2.48
N THR A 6 0.09 -19.60 2.56
CA THR A 6 1.17 -18.65 2.22
C THR A 6 1.14 -18.26 0.75
N ILE A 7 0.82 -19.19 -0.15
CA ILE A 7 0.79 -18.93 -1.60
C ILE A 7 -0.47 -18.14 -1.99
N LEU A 8 -1.65 -18.54 -1.48
CA LEU A 8 -2.91 -17.82 -1.75
C LEU A 8 -2.90 -16.39 -1.19
N GLY A 9 -2.39 -16.21 0.04
CA GLY A 9 -2.24 -14.88 0.64
C GLY A 9 -1.27 -14.00 -0.15
N PHE A 10 -0.19 -14.58 -0.68
CA PHE A 10 0.77 -13.87 -1.50
C PHE A 10 0.19 -13.44 -2.85
N ILE A 11 -0.57 -14.32 -3.52
CA ILE A 11 -1.26 -14.00 -4.79
C ILE A 11 -2.29 -12.88 -4.56
N ALA A 12 -3.02 -12.91 -3.44
CA ALA A 12 -3.96 -11.85 -3.08
C ALA A 12 -3.25 -10.51 -2.90
N VAL A 13 -2.12 -10.47 -2.18
CA VAL A 13 -1.34 -9.24 -2.02
C VAL A 13 -0.81 -8.74 -3.36
N MET A 14 -0.32 -9.61 -4.24
CA MET A 14 0.16 -9.20 -5.57
C MET A 14 -0.92 -8.55 -6.44
N HIS A 15 -2.17 -9.02 -6.35
CA HIS A 15 -3.30 -8.36 -7.01
C HIS A 15 -3.60 -7.00 -6.39
N VAL A 16 -3.61 -6.92 -5.06
CA VAL A 16 -3.89 -5.69 -4.34
C VAL A 16 -2.80 -4.64 -4.58
N VAL A 17 -1.53 -5.03 -4.71
CA VAL A 17 -0.42 -4.15 -5.10
C VAL A 17 -0.68 -3.49 -6.45
N GLY A 18 -1.20 -4.23 -7.43
CA GLY A 18 -1.55 -3.68 -8.73
C GLY A 18 -2.65 -2.62 -8.65
N LEU A 19 -3.63 -2.81 -7.76
CA LEU A 19 -4.68 -1.82 -7.47
C LEU A 19 -4.12 -0.62 -6.68
N LEU A 20 -3.17 -0.87 -5.77
CA LEU A 20 -2.53 0.16 -4.97
C LEU A 20 -1.76 1.15 -5.86
N VAL A 21 -0.96 0.63 -6.80
CA VAL A 21 -0.23 1.45 -7.79
C VAL A 21 -1.18 2.33 -8.60
N ASP A 22 -2.35 1.79 -8.99
CA ASP A 22 -3.37 2.51 -9.74
C ASP A 22 -3.97 3.66 -8.92
N ALA A 23 -4.48 3.35 -7.73
CA ALA A 23 -5.15 4.30 -6.86
C ALA A 23 -4.19 5.40 -6.35
N VAL A 24 -2.92 5.06 -6.05
CA VAL A 24 -1.89 6.06 -5.69
C VAL A 24 -1.65 7.03 -6.84
N GLY A 25 -1.59 6.53 -8.08
CA GLY A 25 -1.43 7.38 -9.26
C GLY A 25 -2.57 8.38 -9.42
N LYS A 26 -3.81 7.92 -9.21
CA LYS A 26 -4.99 8.77 -9.25
C LYS A 26 -4.96 9.83 -8.14
N ALA A 27 -4.69 9.42 -6.90
CA ALA A 27 -4.78 10.30 -5.74
C ALA A 27 -3.65 11.34 -5.65
N HIS A 28 -2.39 10.92 -5.84
CA HIS A 28 -1.25 11.81 -5.62
C HIS A 28 -0.86 12.63 -6.83
N LEU A 29 -1.24 12.23 -8.03
CA LEU A 29 -0.83 12.91 -9.26
C LEU A 29 -2.02 13.31 -10.15
N GLY A 30 -3.26 13.02 -9.71
CA GLY A 30 -4.46 13.32 -10.51
C GLY A 30 -4.52 12.55 -11.82
N LEU A 31 -3.71 11.50 -11.97
CA LEU A 31 -3.54 10.81 -13.24
C LEU A 31 -4.72 9.87 -13.50
N THR A 32 -5.54 10.22 -14.49
CA THR A 32 -6.38 9.26 -15.21
C THR A 32 -5.48 8.24 -15.93
N PRO A 33 -5.99 7.07 -16.40
CA PRO A 33 -5.17 5.96 -16.87
C PRO A 33 -4.20 6.22 -18.04
N SER A 34 -4.17 7.42 -18.60
CA SER A 34 -3.24 7.82 -19.65
C SER A 34 -2.49 9.09 -19.24
N GLU A 35 -1.18 9.02 -19.44
CA GLU A 35 -0.24 10.13 -19.59
C GLU A 35 0.16 10.97 -18.37
N SER A 36 1.48 10.94 -18.16
CA SER A 36 2.36 12.06 -17.82
C SER A 36 3.05 11.98 -16.47
N ALA A 37 4.38 11.89 -16.56
CA ALA A 37 5.35 12.09 -15.51
C ALA A 37 5.77 13.57 -15.44
N GLY A 38 6.30 13.97 -14.29
CA GLY A 38 7.10 15.20 -14.20
C GLY A 38 6.94 16.01 -12.92
N SER A 39 6.12 15.58 -11.96
CA SER A 39 6.03 16.28 -10.68
C SER A 39 6.79 15.50 -9.60
N SER A 40 7.91 16.08 -9.16
CA SER A 40 8.67 15.63 -7.99
C SER A 40 7.85 15.94 -6.73
N VAL A 41 6.77 15.19 -6.52
CA VAL A 41 6.04 15.23 -5.24
C VAL A 41 6.94 14.55 -4.22
N PRO A 42 7.37 15.24 -3.15
CA PRO A 42 8.18 14.62 -2.11
C PRO A 42 7.43 13.43 -1.52
N THR A 43 8.11 12.29 -1.35
CA THR A 43 7.52 11.14 -0.68
C THR A 43 7.36 11.50 0.80
N PRO A 44 6.13 11.49 1.36
CA PRO A 44 5.91 11.73 2.77
C PRO A 44 6.57 10.64 3.62
N SER A 45 6.96 10.98 4.84
CA SER A 45 7.57 10.01 5.75
C SER A 45 6.58 8.90 6.12
N ASN A 46 7.10 7.70 6.46
CA ASN A 46 6.25 6.59 6.88
C ASN A 46 5.37 6.97 8.08
N THR A 47 5.86 7.82 8.99
CA THR A 47 5.09 8.33 10.13
C THR A 47 3.89 9.18 9.67
N ALA A 48 4.10 10.10 8.72
CA ALA A 48 3.00 10.93 8.20
C ALA A 48 1.94 10.10 7.45
N ILE A 49 2.38 9.10 6.67
CA ILE A 49 1.48 8.15 5.99
C ILE A 49 0.72 7.32 7.03
N HIS A 50 1.40 6.85 8.06
CA HIS A 50 0.81 6.08 9.14
C HIS A 50 -0.30 6.88 9.83
N ASP A 51 -0.02 8.10 10.30
CA ASP A 51 -1.03 8.95 10.95
C ASP A 51 -2.21 9.26 10.01
N ALA A 52 -1.93 9.50 8.72
CA ALA A 52 -2.97 9.69 7.72
C ALA A 52 -3.83 8.44 7.51
N LEU A 53 -3.26 7.22 7.59
CA LEU A 53 -4.03 5.98 7.53
C LEU A 53 -5.04 5.89 8.69
N PHE A 54 -4.63 6.17 9.93
CA PHE A 54 -5.56 6.19 11.08
C PHE A 54 -6.67 7.23 10.89
N ALA A 55 -6.32 8.39 10.37
CA ALA A 55 -7.25 9.49 10.20
C ALA A 55 -8.22 9.31 9.01
N CYS A 56 -7.83 8.56 7.98
CA CYS A 56 -8.60 8.35 6.75
C CYS A 56 -9.28 6.98 6.66
N MET A 57 -8.89 6.04 7.51
CA MET A 57 -9.44 4.69 7.52
C MET A 57 -9.82 4.29 8.96
N PRO A 58 -11.11 4.33 9.31
CA PRO A 58 -11.58 3.96 10.65
C PRO A 58 -11.35 2.48 10.98
N ALA A 59 -11.03 1.64 9.99
CA ALA A 59 -10.61 0.25 10.19
C ALA A 59 -9.25 0.12 10.89
N PHE A 60 -8.40 1.17 10.84
CA PHE A 60 -7.21 1.27 11.65
C PHE A 60 -7.55 2.04 12.93
N ASP A 61 -8.36 1.46 13.82
CA ASP A 61 -8.61 2.09 15.12
C ASP A 61 -7.29 2.11 15.93
N PRO A 62 -6.79 3.27 16.40
CA PRO A 62 -5.54 3.34 17.15
C PRO A 62 -5.60 2.63 18.51
N ALA A 63 -6.80 2.37 19.04
CA ALA A 63 -7.01 1.63 20.29
C ALA A 63 -7.00 0.10 20.09
N ALA A 64 -7.12 -0.39 18.85
CA ALA A 64 -7.17 -1.81 18.56
C ALA A 64 -5.76 -2.40 18.33
N ARG A 65 -5.39 -3.39 19.15
CA ARG A 65 -4.19 -4.21 18.94
C ARG A 65 -4.26 -4.90 17.57
N GLY A 66 -3.21 -4.82 16.76
CA GLY A 66 -3.19 -5.31 15.39
C GLY A 66 -3.45 -4.24 14.33
N SER A 67 -4.23 -3.20 14.64
CA SER A 67 -4.42 -2.05 13.74
C SER A 67 -3.13 -1.26 13.55
N ARG A 68 -2.30 -1.14 14.60
CA ARG A 68 -0.99 -0.51 14.53
C ARG A 68 -0.02 -1.29 13.65
N GLU A 69 0.15 -2.57 13.92
CA GLU A 69 1.06 -3.43 13.16
C GLU A 69 0.62 -3.55 11.69
N THR A 70 -0.69 -3.62 11.44
CA THR A 70 -1.21 -3.63 10.08
C THR A 70 -1.02 -2.28 9.38
N ALA A 71 -1.24 -1.15 10.06
CA ALA A 71 -1.01 0.18 9.52
C ALA A 71 0.46 0.43 9.19
N GLU A 72 1.42 -0.05 10.01
CA GLU A 72 2.85 0.03 9.71
C GLU A 72 3.20 -0.69 8.41
N VAL A 73 2.69 -1.92 8.22
CA VAL A 73 2.91 -2.66 6.97
C VAL A 73 2.27 -1.97 5.77
N VAL A 74 1.05 -1.45 5.93
CA VAL A 74 0.35 -0.70 4.86
C VAL A 74 1.08 0.60 4.52
N ALA A 75 1.59 1.32 5.51
CA ALA A 75 2.36 2.56 5.32
C ALA A 75 3.63 2.32 4.51
N VAL A 76 4.38 1.24 4.83
CA VAL A 76 5.58 0.85 4.07
C VAL A 76 5.26 0.54 2.61
N LEU A 77 4.19 -0.25 2.36
CA LEU A 77 3.76 -0.58 0.99
C LEU A 77 3.34 0.67 0.19
N TYR A 78 2.62 1.59 0.84
CA TYR A 78 2.18 2.85 0.24
C TYR A 78 3.37 3.75 -0.11
N SER A 79 4.28 3.96 0.85
CA SER A 79 5.51 4.74 0.67
C SER A 79 6.36 4.19 -0.48
N LYS A 80 6.56 2.87 -0.52
CA LYS A 80 7.30 2.24 -1.60
C LYS A 80 6.62 2.41 -2.97
N THR A 81 5.30 2.41 -3.01
CA THR A 81 4.55 2.64 -4.26
C THR A 81 4.80 4.05 -4.79
N LEU A 82 4.90 5.05 -3.90
CA LEU A 82 5.30 6.41 -4.27
C LEU A 82 6.73 6.49 -4.78
N GLU A 83 7.68 5.84 -4.11
CA GLU A 83 9.07 5.78 -4.59
C GLU A 83 9.18 5.13 -5.98
N VAL A 84 8.52 3.98 -6.20
CA VAL A 84 8.56 3.28 -7.49
C VAL A 84 7.97 4.13 -8.61
N ARG A 85 6.92 4.90 -8.32
CA ARG A 85 6.33 5.89 -9.23
C ARG A 85 7.32 6.98 -9.62
N GLN A 86 8.12 7.49 -8.69
CA GLN A 86 9.14 8.49 -9.00
C GLN A 86 10.26 7.95 -9.90
N GLN A 87 10.51 6.63 -9.86
CA GLN A 87 11.57 5.99 -10.64
C GLN A 87 11.21 5.68 -12.10
N THR A 88 9.92 5.67 -12.46
CA THR A 88 9.49 5.38 -13.84
C THR A 88 8.07 5.89 -14.09
N ALA A 89 7.85 6.47 -15.26
CA ALA A 89 6.52 6.90 -15.72
C ALA A 89 5.63 5.71 -16.11
N ASP A 90 6.23 4.61 -16.58
CA ASP A 90 5.50 3.49 -17.14
C ASP A 90 4.82 2.65 -16.06
N LYS A 91 3.50 2.43 -16.24
CA LYS A 91 2.66 1.74 -15.26
C LYS A 91 2.95 0.24 -15.21
N SER A 92 3.34 -0.36 -16.34
CA SER A 92 3.72 -1.78 -16.40
C SER A 92 5.00 -2.00 -15.60
N ASP A 93 5.98 -1.12 -15.77
CA ASP A 93 7.25 -1.11 -15.04
C ASP A 93 7.05 -0.83 -13.55
N GLN A 94 6.16 0.10 -13.18
CA GLN A 94 5.80 0.34 -11.78
C GLN A 94 5.22 -0.93 -11.14
N LYS A 95 4.28 -1.59 -11.82
CA LYS A 95 3.69 -2.85 -11.34
C LYS A 95 4.73 -3.96 -11.24
N ALA A 96 5.64 -4.05 -12.21
CA ALA A 96 6.72 -5.03 -12.19
C ALA A 96 7.68 -4.79 -11.02
N LYS A 97 8.18 -3.57 -10.85
CA LYS A 97 9.06 -3.16 -9.75
C LYS A 97 8.40 -3.37 -8.39
N MET A 98 7.13 -2.97 -8.25
CA MET A 98 6.41 -3.13 -7.00
C MET A 98 6.11 -4.61 -6.70
N ARG A 99 5.83 -5.42 -7.73
CA ARG A 99 5.70 -6.89 -7.59
C ARG A 99 7.01 -7.51 -7.12
N GLU A 100 8.13 -7.21 -7.77
CA GLU A 100 9.45 -7.73 -7.37
C GLU A 100 9.83 -7.30 -5.95
N TRP A 101 9.66 -6.03 -5.63
CA TRP A 101 9.91 -5.53 -4.28
C TRP A 101 9.03 -6.21 -3.24
N THR A 102 7.73 -6.36 -3.52
CA THR A 102 6.78 -7.01 -2.61
C THR A 102 7.18 -8.48 -2.42
N LYS A 103 7.59 -9.20 -3.47
CA LYS A 103 8.02 -10.59 -3.33
C LYS A 103 9.21 -10.73 -2.38
N ALA A 104 10.17 -9.82 -2.47
CA ALA A 104 11.38 -9.85 -1.65
C ALA A 104 11.15 -9.37 -0.21
N ASN A 105 10.32 -8.34 0.00
CA ASN A 105 10.24 -7.62 1.28
C ASN A 105 8.97 -7.92 2.08
N LEU A 106 7.85 -8.23 1.43
CA LEU A 106 6.59 -8.51 2.13
C LEU A 106 6.70 -9.68 3.12
N PRO A 107 7.41 -10.80 2.83
CA PRO A 107 7.58 -11.85 3.82
C PRO A 107 8.28 -11.35 5.09
N VAL A 108 9.20 -10.40 4.98
CA VAL A 108 9.91 -9.83 6.14
C VAL A 108 8.94 -9.03 7.02
N HIS A 109 8.06 -8.25 6.40
CA HIS A 109 7.06 -7.44 7.11
C HIS A 109 5.88 -8.26 7.66
N LEU A 110 5.48 -9.34 6.99
CA LEU A 110 4.37 -10.20 7.41
C LEU A 110 4.78 -11.34 8.36
N ARG A 111 6.04 -11.81 8.33
CA ARG A 111 6.52 -12.89 9.21
C ARG A 111 6.33 -12.63 10.71
N PRO A 112 6.57 -11.42 11.25
CA PRO A 112 6.33 -11.18 12.67
C PRO A 112 4.84 -11.14 13.04
N LEU A 113 3.94 -11.04 12.06
CA LEU A 113 2.51 -10.97 12.32
C LEU A 113 1.89 -12.37 12.46
N PRO A 114 0.94 -12.56 13.38
CA PRO A 114 0.09 -13.74 13.41
C PRO A 114 -0.83 -13.79 12.19
N ASP A 115 -1.33 -14.97 11.83
CA ASP A 115 -2.05 -15.19 10.56
C ASP A 115 -3.38 -14.43 10.47
N ASP A 116 -4.03 -14.14 11.59
CA ASP A 116 -5.23 -13.29 11.66
C ASP A 116 -4.90 -11.83 11.29
N LEU A 117 -3.77 -11.29 11.75
CA LEU A 117 -3.31 -9.96 11.36
C LEU A 117 -2.86 -9.91 9.91
N LYS A 118 -2.26 -10.97 9.36
CA LYS A 118 -1.94 -11.02 7.92
C LYS A 118 -3.19 -10.87 7.05
N LYS A 119 -4.29 -11.53 7.42
CA LYS A 119 -5.57 -11.38 6.69
C LYS A 119 -6.10 -9.94 6.78
N THR A 120 -5.96 -9.35 7.95
CA THR A 120 -6.34 -7.95 8.20
C THR A 120 -5.51 -6.98 7.34
N VAL A 121 -4.21 -7.21 7.19
CA VAL A 121 -3.35 -6.42 6.26
C VAL A 121 -3.89 -6.49 4.83
N VAL A 122 -4.19 -7.70 4.33
CA VAL A 122 -4.72 -7.88 2.96
C VAL A 122 -6.05 -7.16 2.79
N ALA A 123 -6.96 -7.30 3.75
CA ALA A 123 -8.26 -6.65 3.73
C ALA A 123 -8.12 -5.12 3.74
N ASN A 124 -7.25 -4.58 4.60
CA ASN A 124 -7.01 -3.15 4.71
C ASN A 124 -6.36 -2.58 3.45
N LEU A 125 -5.39 -3.28 2.85
CA LEU A 125 -4.80 -2.87 1.56
C LEU A 125 -5.86 -2.84 0.44
N HIS A 126 -6.77 -3.82 0.44
CA HIS A 126 -7.83 -3.89 -0.55
C HIS A 126 -8.86 -2.76 -0.35
N THR A 127 -9.22 -2.46 0.90
CA THR A 127 -10.06 -1.30 1.25
C THR A 127 -9.39 0.01 0.85
N LEU A 128 -8.09 0.16 1.15
CA LEU A 128 -7.31 1.33 0.78
C LEU A 128 -7.31 1.53 -0.74
N ALA A 129 -7.10 0.47 -1.52
CA ALA A 129 -7.08 0.54 -2.98
C ALA A 129 -8.44 0.80 -3.64
N LYS A 130 -9.56 0.49 -2.96
CA LYS A 130 -10.92 0.66 -3.50
C LYS A 130 -11.68 1.86 -2.95
N SER A 131 -11.21 2.46 -1.86
CA SER A 131 -11.88 3.58 -1.20
C SER A 131 -11.24 4.91 -1.53
N ASN A 132 -11.94 5.98 -1.17
CA ASN A 132 -11.43 7.36 -1.27
C ASN A 132 -10.38 7.65 -0.19
N ALA A 133 -10.00 6.66 0.63
CA ALA A 133 -8.98 6.81 1.65
C ALA A 133 -7.64 7.27 1.05
N MET A 134 -7.30 6.85 -0.18
CA MET A 134 -6.08 7.34 -0.82
C MET A 134 -6.12 8.82 -1.15
N GLU A 135 -7.25 9.35 -1.58
CA GLU A 135 -7.41 10.79 -1.84
C GLU A 135 -7.35 11.58 -0.53
N CYS A 136 -7.95 11.03 0.55
CA CYS A 136 -7.84 11.59 1.89
C CYS A 136 -6.40 11.61 2.41
N ILE A 137 -5.67 10.49 2.27
CA ILE A 137 -4.26 10.38 2.68
C ILE A 137 -3.44 11.35 1.87
N ALA A 138 -3.62 11.39 0.55
CA ALA A 138 -2.90 12.29 -0.33
C ALA A 138 -3.14 13.77 0.00
N GLY A 139 -4.36 14.16 0.38
CA GLY A 139 -4.66 15.51 0.83
C GLY A 139 -4.05 15.86 2.19
N ARG A 140 -3.71 14.87 3.03
CA ARG A 140 -3.09 15.06 4.35
C ARG A 140 -1.57 14.98 4.34
N THR A 141 -0.99 14.35 3.33
CA THR A 141 0.46 14.13 3.23
C THR A 141 1.15 14.99 2.17
N ARG A 142 0.40 15.82 1.44
CA ARG A 142 0.89 16.92 0.57
C ARG A 142 1.17 18.17 1.40
#